data_AF-A0A4Q5WA64-F1
#
_entry.id   AF-A0A4Q5WA64-F1
#
_cell.length_a   1.000
_cell.length_b   1.000
_cell.length_c   1.000
_cell.angle_alpha   90.00
_cell.angle_beta   90.00
_cell.angle_gamma   90.00
#
_symmetry.space_group_name_H-M   'P 1'
#
loop_
_entity.id
_entity.type
_entity.pdbx_description
1 polymer ?
#
loop_
_entity_poly.entity_id
_entity_poly.type
_entity_poly.pdbx_seq_one_letter_code
_entity_poly.pdbx_strand_id
1 'polypeptide(L)'
;MSQQQISFKYFSAARIEAAAQASFTALDEFCRYLQAHSLRTVFLLKDESGAVAHFGVLHDGLLLRQASEGFHSIEDFRAAAGYPDAATFYDAQRLQCRTYADYLLIREAGVTDPDVVAALRATGFIQGYTEWCANGGWQALLPGNLSVGNAHDLHRWATGNGFTDFHSFASALNRGFTSASASRLAEEKGYVAAADFDAGMAGGFVSAADWMAAATLGIARRAEWEQYKELELLDNALAHDQRVLLVLLSKLPEKKKVSLGKLRELFAGALAEYRHGDEGAPPHWFTSALDSAEAFPAFLQQQVCRSYGVYDGDGEYFETARLQGRRVLIDGSNAAYNSGGNRAARPFARNLQRLVEELRSIGFHDIVIIADASLRHRLA
;
A
#
# COMPACT_ATOMS: atom_id res chain seq x y z
N MET A 1 -22.28 42.95 19.62
CA MET A 1 -23.75 43.02 19.78
C MET A 1 -24.35 42.00 18.85
N SER A 2 -25.05 40.98 19.34
CA SER A 2 -25.74 40.04 18.45
C SER A 2 -26.81 40.80 17.68
N GLN A 3 -26.72 40.80 16.35
CA GLN A 3 -27.84 41.24 15.52
C GLN A 3 -28.99 40.28 15.83
N GLN A 4 -30.01 40.75 16.53
CA GLN A 4 -31.27 40.01 16.63
C GLN A 4 -31.74 39.73 15.20
N GLN A 5 -31.96 38.46 14.88
CA GLN A 5 -32.45 38.04 13.57
C GLN A 5 -33.88 38.57 13.40
N ILE A 6 -34.01 39.73 12.76
CA ILE A 6 -35.30 40.35 12.46
C ILE A 6 -35.95 39.51 11.37
N SER A 7 -37.03 38.81 11.73
CA SER A 7 -37.88 38.08 10.79
C SER A 7 -38.94 39.01 10.19
N PHE A 8 -39.02 39.01 8.86
CA PHE A 8 -40.05 39.70 8.10
C PHE A 8 -41.28 38.82 7.85
N LYS A 9 -42.44 39.44 7.67
CA LYS A 9 -43.70 38.82 7.25
C LYS A 9 -43.95 39.16 5.79
N TYR A 10 -44.00 38.13 4.96
CA TYR A 10 -44.15 38.28 3.51
C TYR A 10 -45.58 38.10 3.04
N PHE A 11 -46.02 38.98 2.14
CA PHE A 11 -47.33 38.90 1.49
C PHE A 11 -47.16 38.98 -0.02
N SER A 12 -47.68 38.00 -0.76
CA SER A 12 -47.75 38.10 -2.22
C SER A 12 -48.91 39.01 -2.60
N ALA A 13 -48.64 40.07 -3.36
CA ALA A 13 -49.66 40.99 -3.84
C ALA A 13 -49.71 40.98 -5.37
N ALA A 14 -50.90 40.78 -5.93
CA ALA A 14 -51.10 40.82 -7.38
C ALA A 14 -50.99 42.24 -7.94
N ARG A 15 -51.38 43.25 -7.15
CA ARG A 15 -51.30 44.68 -7.50
C ARG A 15 -51.24 45.49 -6.21
N ILE A 16 -50.33 46.45 -6.13
CA ILE A 16 -50.27 47.47 -5.07
C ILE A 16 -50.18 48.83 -5.76
N GLU A 17 -51.07 49.74 -5.37
CA GLU A 17 -51.09 51.11 -5.88
C GLU A 17 -50.96 52.08 -4.72
N ALA A 18 -50.11 53.10 -4.92
CA ALA A 18 -49.94 54.21 -4.00
C ALA A 18 -49.74 55.49 -4.82
N ALA A 19 -50.20 56.62 -4.28
CA ALA A 19 -50.12 57.91 -4.95
C ALA A 19 -48.67 58.39 -5.19
N ALA A 20 -47.74 57.93 -4.34
CA ALA A 20 -46.32 58.17 -4.48
C ALA A 20 -45.55 56.84 -4.42
N GLN A 21 -44.47 56.75 -5.20
CA GLN A 21 -43.55 55.62 -5.19
C GLN A 21 -42.11 56.12 -5.11
N ALA A 22 -41.28 55.41 -4.35
CA ALA A 22 -39.85 55.63 -4.36
C ALA A 22 -39.10 54.29 -4.39
N SER A 23 -37.88 54.34 -4.92
CA SER A 23 -36.98 53.19 -4.99
C SER A 23 -35.65 53.51 -4.36
N PHE A 24 -35.06 52.51 -3.73
CA PHE A 24 -33.72 52.61 -3.17
C PHE A 24 -32.68 52.34 -4.26
N THR A 25 -31.43 52.72 -4.00
CA THR A 25 -30.34 52.49 -4.95
C THR A 25 -29.68 51.12 -4.78
N ALA A 26 -29.81 50.48 -3.61
CA ALA A 26 -29.36 49.11 -3.38
C ALA A 26 -30.24 48.39 -2.34
N LEU A 27 -30.25 47.05 -2.43
CA LEU A 27 -31.01 46.19 -1.51
C LEU A 27 -30.55 46.32 -0.04
N ASP A 28 -29.27 46.58 0.19
CA ASP A 28 -28.75 46.88 1.54
C ASP A 28 -29.35 48.16 2.14
N GLU A 29 -29.60 49.20 1.34
CA GLU A 29 -30.18 50.45 1.84
C GLU A 29 -31.64 50.27 2.21
N PHE A 30 -32.37 49.53 1.37
CA PHE A 30 -33.74 49.12 1.66
C PHE A 30 -33.81 48.33 2.96
N CYS A 31 -32.91 47.36 3.16
CA CYS A 31 -32.80 46.59 4.39
C CYS A 31 -32.53 47.47 5.62
N ARG A 32 -31.60 48.42 5.52
CA ARG A 32 -31.29 49.38 6.60
C ARG A 32 -32.50 50.26 6.93
N TYR A 33 -33.24 50.72 5.92
CA TYR A 33 -34.45 51.51 6.11
C TYR A 33 -35.54 50.73 6.86
N LEU A 34 -35.82 49.49 6.45
CA LEU A 34 -36.80 48.63 7.11
C LEU A 34 -36.45 48.43 8.59
N GLN A 35 -35.16 48.23 8.90
CA GLN A 35 -34.68 48.08 10.27
C GLN A 35 -34.86 49.37 11.08
N ALA A 36 -34.45 50.52 10.53
CA ALA A 36 -34.53 51.82 11.20
C ALA A 36 -35.98 52.19 11.58
N HIS A 37 -36.95 51.82 10.74
CA HIS A 37 -38.37 52.10 10.95
C HIS A 37 -39.15 50.92 11.56
N SER A 38 -38.47 49.83 11.96
CA SER A 38 -39.10 48.62 12.52
C SER A 38 -40.21 48.03 11.63
N LEU A 39 -40.08 48.20 10.31
CA LEU A 39 -41.05 47.71 9.34
C LEU A 39 -40.83 46.22 9.13
N ARG A 40 -41.85 45.42 9.46
CA ARG A 40 -41.77 43.95 9.38
C ARG A 40 -42.61 43.34 8.26
N THR A 41 -43.52 44.11 7.68
CA THR A 41 -44.39 43.64 6.59
C THR A 41 -43.75 43.98 5.26
N VAL A 42 -43.45 42.96 4.45
CA VAL A 42 -42.86 43.11 3.12
C VAL A 42 -43.77 42.45 2.09
N PHE A 43 -44.07 43.17 1.02
CA PHE A 43 -44.81 42.66 -0.11
C PHE A 43 -43.86 42.10 -1.17
N LEU A 44 -44.15 40.88 -1.64
CA LEU A 44 -43.46 40.25 -2.75
C LEU A 44 -44.19 40.65 -4.04
N LEU A 45 -43.57 41.53 -4.82
CA LEU A 45 -44.09 41.99 -6.11
C LEU A 45 -43.50 41.09 -7.19
N LYS A 46 -44.36 40.27 -7.80
CA LYS A 46 -43.96 39.27 -8.79
C LYS A 46 -44.07 39.83 -10.21
N ASP A 47 -43.18 39.38 -11.09
CA ASP A 47 -43.29 39.65 -12.53
C ASP A 47 -44.28 38.68 -13.22
N GLU A 48 -44.38 38.80 -14.54
CA GLU A 48 -45.24 37.95 -15.39
C GLU A 48 -44.86 36.47 -15.34
N SER A 49 -43.60 36.14 -14.99
CA SER A 49 -43.14 34.76 -14.81
C SER A 49 -43.48 34.18 -13.44
N GLY A 50 -43.98 35.01 -12.51
CA GLY A 50 -44.27 34.64 -11.13
C GLY A 50 -43.05 34.67 -10.20
N ALA A 51 -41.89 35.09 -10.70
CA ALA A 51 -40.68 35.31 -9.91
C ALA A 51 -40.81 36.64 -9.12
N VAL A 52 -40.19 36.71 -7.93
CA VAL A 52 -40.18 37.95 -7.15
C VAL A 52 -39.27 38.95 -7.87
N ALA A 53 -39.85 40.02 -8.40
CA ALA A 53 -39.10 41.08 -9.08
C ALA A 53 -38.70 42.20 -8.12
N HIS A 54 -39.56 42.51 -7.15
CA HIS A 54 -39.29 43.56 -6.16
C HIS A 54 -39.79 43.18 -4.77
N PHE A 55 -39.10 43.68 -3.75
CA PHE A 55 -39.61 43.79 -2.39
C PHE A 55 -40.27 45.16 -2.23
N GLY A 56 -41.48 45.19 -1.67
CA GLY A 56 -42.25 46.40 -1.43
C GLY A 56 -42.61 46.59 0.04
N VAL A 57 -42.67 47.84 0.51
CA VAL A 57 -43.26 48.18 1.81
C VAL A 57 -44.11 49.43 1.68
N LEU A 58 -45.24 49.46 2.40
CA LEU A 58 -46.05 50.66 2.55
C LEU A 58 -45.68 51.35 3.86
N HIS A 59 -45.26 52.61 3.78
CA HIS A 59 -44.92 53.41 4.94
C HIS A 59 -45.35 54.87 4.66
N ASP A 60 -46.15 55.46 5.54
CA ASP A 60 -46.67 56.84 5.43
C ASP A 60 -47.32 57.18 4.08
N GLY A 61 -48.05 56.23 3.49
CA GLY A 61 -48.73 56.40 2.20
C GLY A 61 -47.80 56.32 0.97
N LEU A 62 -46.51 56.12 1.17
CA LEU A 62 -45.51 55.89 0.12
C LEU A 62 -45.32 54.39 -0.11
N LEU A 63 -45.34 53.97 -1.37
CA LEU A 63 -44.87 52.63 -1.75
C LEU A 63 -43.37 52.70 -2.02
N LEU A 64 -42.62 52.10 -1.10
CA LEU A 64 -41.19 51.93 -1.22
C LEU A 64 -40.91 50.57 -1.85
N ARG A 65 -40.19 50.54 -2.98
CA ARG A 65 -39.87 49.29 -3.69
C ARG A 65 -38.39 49.18 -4.04
N GLN A 66 -37.85 47.97 -3.95
CA GLN A 66 -36.48 47.67 -4.32
C GLN A 66 -36.43 46.39 -5.15
N ALA A 67 -35.60 46.36 -6.19
CA ALA A 67 -35.40 45.14 -6.97
C ALA A 67 -34.94 44.00 -6.05
N SER A 68 -35.50 42.80 -6.26
CA SER A 68 -35.16 41.63 -5.45
C SER A 68 -33.77 41.09 -5.74
N GLU A 69 -33.16 41.50 -6.86
CA GLU A 69 -31.88 40.99 -7.37
C GLU A 69 -31.87 39.46 -7.53
N GLY A 70 -33.05 38.87 -7.76
CA GLY A 70 -33.26 37.42 -7.89
C GLY A 70 -33.49 36.69 -6.57
N PHE A 71 -33.42 37.36 -5.42
CA PHE A 71 -33.69 36.73 -4.12
C PHE A 71 -35.20 36.57 -3.86
N HIS A 72 -35.59 35.45 -3.27
CA HIS A 72 -36.97 35.16 -2.86
C HIS A 72 -37.36 35.88 -1.57
N SER A 73 -36.38 36.24 -0.72
CA SER A 73 -36.58 36.95 0.54
C SER A 73 -35.39 37.84 0.91
N ILE A 74 -35.61 38.78 1.82
CA ILE A 74 -34.55 39.60 2.42
C ILE A 74 -33.60 38.74 3.27
N GLU A 75 -34.12 37.70 3.92
CA GLU A 75 -33.31 36.74 4.66
C GLU A 75 -32.35 36.00 3.74
N ASP A 76 -32.78 35.62 2.53
CA ASP A 76 -31.92 34.97 1.53
C ASP A 76 -30.79 35.90 1.08
N PHE A 77 -31.09 37.16 0.76
CA PHE A 77 -30.08 38.17 0.41
C PHE A 77 -29.02 38.29 1.52
N ARG A 78 -29.44 38.34 2.79
CA ARG A 78 -28.51 38.39 3.93
C ARG A 78 -27.70 37.11 4.08
N ALA A 79 -28.32 35.95 3.86
CA ALA A 79 -27.66 34.66 3.92
C ALA A 79 -26.68 34.43 2.76
N ALA A 80 -26.90 35.09 1.62
CA ALA A 80 -26.06 35.07 0.44
C ALA A 80 -24.81 35.96 0.53
N ALA A 81 -24.54 36.57 1.69
CA ALA A 81 -23.32 37.34 1.90
C ALA A 81 -22.07 36.53 1.50
N GLY A 82 -21.30 37.05 0.54
CA GLY A 82 -20.11 36.41 -0.02
C GLY A 82 -20.34 35.61 -1.31
N TYR A 83 -21.58 35.50 -1.79
CA TYR A 83 -21.90 35.02 -3.14
C TYR A 83 -22.01 36.19 -4.12
N PRO A 84 -21.69 35.99 -5.41
CA PRO A 84 -21.75 37.05 -6.42
C PRO A 84 -23.18 37.47 -6.80
N ASP A 85 -24.13 36.53 -6.76
CA ASP A 85 -25.52 36.75 -7.14
C ASP A 85 -26.47 35.70 -6.53
N ALA A 86 -27.78 35.96 -6.63
CA ALA A 86 -28.83 35.07 -6.12
C ALA A 86 -28.85 33.70 -6.81
N ALA A 87 -28.57 33.66 -8.11
CA ALA A 87 -28.57 32.41 -8.88
C ALA A 87 -27.49 31.44 -8.37
N THR A 88 -26.28 31.97 -8.15
CA THR A 88 -25.15 31.24 -7.59
C THR A 88 -25.43 30.79 -6.16
N PHE A 89 -26.05 31.64 -5.33
CA PHE A 89 -26.44 31.29 -3.97
C PHE A 89 -27.45 30.13 -3.93
N TYR A 90 -28.51 30.18 -4.74
CA TYR A 90 -29.51 29.11 -4.76
C TYR A 90 -28.98 27.82 -5.38
N ASP A 91 -28.11 27.89 -6.40
CA ASP A 91 -27.44 26.69 -6.92
C ASP A 91 -26.50 26.08 -5.86
N ALA A 92 -25.78 26.91 -5.10
CA ALA A 92 -24.96 26.47 -3.99
C ALA A 92 -25.79 25.81 -2.88
N GLN A 93 -26.97 26.35 -2.53
CA GLN A 93 -27.89 25.71 -1.59
C GLN A 93 -28.40 24.36 -2.10
N ARG A 94 -28.77 24.28 -3.38
CA ARG A 94 -29.20 23.03 -4.03
C ARG A 94 -28.12 21.95 -3.95
N LEU A 95 -26.85 22.35 -4.13
CA LEU A 95 -25.67 21.48 -3.99
C LEU A 95 -25.21 21.29 -2.53
N GLN A 96 -25.93 21.85 -1.56
CA GLN A 96 -25.61 21.80 -0.13
C GLN A 96 -24.21 22.36 0.22
N CYS A 97 -23.77 23.37 -0.53
CA CYS A 97 -22.57 24.14 -0.23
C CYS A 97 -22.81 25.05 0.97
N ARG A 98 -21.83 25.11 1.89
CA ARG A 98 -21.92 26.00 3.05
C ARG A 98 -21.34 27.37 2.76
N THR A 99 -20.39 27.46 1.83
CA THR A 99 -19.70 28.68 1.45
C THR A 99 -19.58 28.80 -0.07
N TYR A 100 -19.33 30.02 -0.56
CA TYR A 100 -19.04 30.25 -1.97
C TYR A 100 -17.73 29.58 -2.42
N ALA A 101 -16.74 29.47 -1.53
CA ALA A 101 -15.51 28.73 -1.81
C ALA A 101 -15.78 27.23 -2.05
N ASP A 102 -16.63 26.61 -1.22
CA ASP A 102 -17.05 25.22 -1.45
C ASP A 102 -17.75 25.05 -2.80
N TYR A 103 -18.58 26.03 -3.17
CA TYR A 103 -19.28 26.03 -4.44
C TYR A 103 -18.32 26.09 -5.61
N LEU A 104 -17.32 26.97 -5.57
CA LEU A 104 -16.29 27.05 -6.61
C LEU A 104 -15.55 25.73 -6.80
N LEU A 105 -15.14 25.07 -5.72
CA LEU A 105 -14.48 23.76 -5.79
C LEU A 105 -15.35 22.69 -6.47
N ILE A 106 -16.66 22.69 -6.21
CA ILE A 106 -17.60 21.76 -6.83
C ILE A 106 -17.84 22.09 -8.31
N ARG A 107 -17.86 23.38 -8.66
CA ARG A 107 -18.00 23.82 -10.06
C ARG A 107 -16.75 23.53 -10.87
N GLU A 108 -15.57 23.73 -10.29
CA GLU A 108 -14.29 23.25 -10.86
C GLU A 108 -14.27 21.73 -10.96
N ALA A 109 -14.91 21.02 -10.02
CA ALA A 109 -15.13 19.58 -10.11
C ALA A 109 -16.01 19.14 -11.31
N GLY A 110 -16.70 20.08 -11.98
CA GLY A 110 -17.64 19.79 -13.06
C GLY A 110 -18.93 19.09 -12.61
N VAL A 111 -19.23 19.12 -11.30
CA VAL A 111 -20.34 18.36 -10.72
C VAL A 111 -21.57 19.25 -10.49
N THR A 112 -22.71 18.82 -11.02
CA THR A 112 -24.01 19.50 -10.86
C THR A 112 -25.04 18.70 -10.07
N ASP A 113 -24.72 17.45 -9.75
CA ASP A 113 -25.59 16.52 -9.02
C ASP A 113 -25.28 16.54 -7.51
N PRO A 114 -26.24 16.89 -6.63
CA PRO A 114 -26.05 16.92 -5.19
C PRO A 114 -25.59 15.59 -4.58
N ASP A 115 -26.06 14.45 -5.11
CA ASP A 115 -25.70 13.14 -4.56
C ASP A 115 -24.23 12.80 -4.84
N VAL A 116 -23.74 13.20 -6.02
CA VAL A 116 -22.32 13.07 -6.38
C VAL A 116 -21.46 14.00 -5.50
N VAL A 117 -21.92 15.22 -5.22
CA VAL A 117 -21.22 16.13 -4.29
C VAL A 117 -21.14 15.54 -2.90
N ALA A 118 -22.23 14.98 -2.38
CA ALA A 118 -22.25 14.35 -1.07
C ALA A 118 -21.27 13.17 -0.99
N ALA A 119 -21.22 12.34 -2.03
CA ALA A 119 -20.26 11.24 -2.13
C ALA A 119 -18.81 11.73 -2.14
N LEU A 120 -18.49 12.74 -2.98
CA LEU A 120 -17.13 13.31 -3.06
C LEU A 120 -16.66 13.93 -1.74
N ARG A 121 -17.58 14.54 -0.97
CA ARG A 121 -17.29 15.05 0.37
C ARG A 121 -17.05 13.93 1.36
N ALA A 122 -17.91 12.91 1.36
CA ALA A 122 -17.80 11.77 2.27
C ALA A 122 -16.48 11.01 2.07
N THR A 123 -15.99 10.93 0.84
CA THR A 123 -14.73 10.25 0.49
C THR A 123 -13.50 11.19 0.50
N GLY A 124 -13.68 12.48 0.78
CA GLY A 124 -12.61 13.46 0.95
C GLY A 124 -11.95 13.97 -0.34
N PHE A 125 -12.50 13.65 -1.51
CA PHE A 125 -11.86 14.00 -2.80
C PHE A 125 -11.96 15.48 -3.16
N ILE A 126 -12.89 16.25 -2.58
CA ILE A 126 -12.94 17.71 -2.80
C ILE A 126 -11.71 18.38 -2.18
N GLN A 127 -11.44 18.15 -0.89
CA GLN A 127 -10.23 18.69 -0.26
C GLN A 127 -8.98 18.04 -0.84
N GLY A 128 -9.03 16.74 -1.08
CA GLY A 128 -7.93 15.99 -1.67
C GLY A 128 -7.51 16.49 -3.05
N TYR A 129 -8.44 16.96 -3.87
CA TYR A 129 -8.08 17.54 -5.17
C TYR A 129 -7.25 18.83 -5.05
N THR A 130 -7.43 19.59 -3.96
CA THR A 130 -6.56 20.75 -3.68
C THR A 130 -5.13 20.30 -3.40
N GLU A 131 -4.97 19.22 -2.62
CA GLU A 131 -3.67 18.60 -2.36
C GLU A 131 -3.05 18.00 -3.64
N TRP A 132 -3.88 17.37 -4.48
CA TRP A 132 -3.48 16.86 -5.78
C TRP A 132 -2.89 17.97 -6.68
N CYS A 133 -3.59 19.09 -6.79
CA CYS A 133 -3.12 20.24 -7.57
C CYS A 133 -1.84 20.87 -7.00
N ALA A 134 -1.69 20.87 -5.67
CA ALA A 134 -0.46 21.33 -5.03
C ALA A 134 0.72 20.37 -5.27
N ASN A 135 0.45 19.08 -5.47
CA ASN A 135 1.44 18.04 -5.67
C ASN A 135 1.64 17.74 -7.17
N GLY A 136 2.41 18.59 -7.85
CA GLY A 136 2.64 18.50 -9.30
C GLY A 136 3.29 17.20 -9.81
N GLY A 137 3.74 16.31 -8.92
CA GLY A 137 4.33 15.01 -9.27
C GLY A 137 3.33 13.85 -9.36
N TRP A 138 2.16 13.93 -8.73
CA TRP A 138 1.24 12.79 -8.65
C TRP A 138 0.61 12.40 -9.98
N GLN A 139 0.38 13.36 -10.87
CA GLN A 139 -0.13 13.10 -12.21
C GLN A 139 0.81 12.21 -13.04
N ALA A 140 2.13 12.30 -12.81
CA ALA A 140 3.13 11.46 -13.49
C ALA A 140 3.19 10.02 -12.96
N LEU A 141 2.63 9.76 -11.78
CA LEU A 141 2.54 8.42 -11.20
C LEU A 141 1.35 7.61 -11.74
N LEU A 142 0.41 8.28 -12.41
CA LEU A 142 -0.71 7.63 -13.07
C LEU A 142 -0.34 7.19 -14.50
N PRO A 143 -1.05 6.20 -15.07
CA PRO A 143 -0.86 5.80 -16.47
C PRO A 143 -0.98 7.02 -17.40
N GLY A 144 -0.03 7.19 -18.32
CA GLY A 144 0.13 8.42 -19.11
C GLY A 144 -1.03 8.80 -20.04
N ASN A 145 -2.03 7.93 -20.21
CA ASN A 145 -3.26 8.20 -20.95
C ASN A 145 -4.37 8.83 -20.09
N LEU A 146 -4.17 8.93 -18.77
CA LEU A 146 -5.15 9.47 -17.85
C LEU A 146 -4.82 10.93 -17.52
N SER A 147 -5.74 11.84 -17.84
CA SER A 147 -5.67 13.24 -17.40
C SER A 147 -6.74 13.48 -16.34
N VAL A 148 -6.32 13.86 -15.13
CA VAL A 148 -7.25 14.21 -14.06
C VAL A 148 -7.51 15.71 -14.10
N GLY A 149 -8.63 16.11 -14.70
CA GLY A 149 -8.98 17.52 -14.85
C GLY A 149 -9.67 18.12 -13.62
N ASN A 150 -10.21 17.28 -12.74
CA ASN A 150 -11.06 17.74 -11.64
C ASN A 150 -11.22 16.66 -10.54
N ALA A 151 -11.81 17.04 -9.39
CA ALA A 151 -11.98 16.15 -8.24
C ALA A 151 -12.85 14.91 -8.52
N HIS A 152 -13.84 15.03 -9.41
CA HIS A 152 -14.74 13.95 -9.76
C HIS A 152 -14.08 12.90 -10.65
N ASP A 153 -13.24 13.32 -11.60
CA ASP A 153 -12.42 12.42 -12.41
C ASP A 153 -11.45 11.64 -11.51
N LEU A 154 -10.82 12.32 -10.55
CA LEU A 154 -9.92 11.69 -9.58
C LEU A 154 -10.65 10.65 -8.74
N HIS A 155 -11.81 11.00 -8.19
CA HIS A 155 -12.65 10.11 -7.42
C HIS A 155 -13.09 8.89 -8.22
N ARG A 156 -13.58 9.09 -9.44
CA ARG A 156 -14.03 8.01 -10.32
C ARG A 156 -12.89 7.04 -10.61
N TRP A 157 -11.70 7.56 -10.90
CA TRP A 157 -10.55 6.72 -11.17
C TRP A 157 -10.11 5.95 -9.92
N ALA A 158 -9.98 6.62 -8.77
CA ALA A 158 -9.53 6.01 -7.53
C ALA A 158 -10.51 4.91 -7.05
N THR A 159 -11.81 5.20 -7.06
CA THR A 159 -12.85 4.22 -6.71
C THR A 159 -12.92 3.07 -7.72
N GLY A 160 -12.72 3.36 -9.01
CA GLY A 160 -12.57 2.32 -10.05
C GLY A 160 -11.38 1.38 -9.82
N ASN A 161 -10.34 1.86 -9.13
CA ASN A 161 -9.18 1.07 -8.70
C ASN A 161 -9.31 0.50 -7.26
N GLY A 162 -10.51 0.59 -6.68
CA GLY A 162 -10.86 -0.03 -5.41
C GLY A 162 -10.50 0.77 -4.16
N PHE A 163 -10.09 2.03 -4.30
CA PHE A 163 -9.88 2.92 -3.15
C PHE A 163 -11.22 3.46 -2.63
N THR A 164 -11.36 3.56 -1.31
CA THR A 164 -12.60 4.00 -0.65
C THR A 164 -12.64 5.51 -0.39
N ASP A 165 -11.47 6.13 -0.29
CA ASP A 165 -11.30 7.50 0.13
C ASP A 165 -9.99 8.07 -0.44
N PHE A 166 -9.88 9.38 -0.44
CA PHE A 166 -8.73 10.06 -1.00
C PHE A 166 -7.43 9.76 -0.22
N HIS A 167 -7.49 9.60 1.10
CA HIS A 167 -6.30 9.38 1.91
C HIS A 167 -5.66 8.02 1.63
N SER A 168 -6.48 6.96 1.56
CA SER A 168 -6.01 5.62 1.18
C SER A 168 -5.43 5.61 -0.24
N PHE A 169 -6.06 6.32 -1.18
CA PHE A 169 -5.54 6.50 -2.53
C PHE A 169 -4.19 7.23 -2.56
N ALA A 170 -4.09 8.41 -1.94
CA ALA A 170 -2.86 9.21 -1.93
C ALA A 170 -1.69 8.49 -1.26
N SER A 171 -1.95 7.79 -0.14
CA SER A 171 -0.95 6.98 0.57
C SER A 171 -0.43 5.82 -0.28
N ALA A 172 -1.31 5.12 -1.01
CA ALA A 172 -0.92 4.07 -1.94
C ALA A 172 -0.14 4.61 -3.14
N LEU A 173 -0.60 5.73 -3.71
CA LEU A 173 0.04 6.36 -4.86
C LEU A 173 1.47 6.82 -4.54
N ASN A 174 1.69 7.41 -3.37
CA ASN A 174 3.04 7.80 -2.91
C ASN A 174 4.00 6.61 -2.77
N ARG A 175 3.46 5.40 -2.58
CA ARG A 175 4.23 4.14 -2.55
C ARG A 175 4.36 3.50 -3.94
N GLY A 176 3.81 4.13 -4.98
CA GLY A 176 3.80 3.65 -6.36
C GLY A 176 2.66 2.71 -6.72
N PHE A 177 1.67 2.51 -5.82
CA PHE A 177 0.53 1.64 -6.08
C PHE A 177 -0.62 2.41 -6.72
N THR A 178 -1.08 1.93 -7.88
CA THR A 178 -2.25 2.46 -8.59
C THR A 178 -3.53 1.66 -8.34
N SER A 179 -3.43 0.54 -7.61
CA SER A 179 -4.56 -0.35 -7.27
C SER A 179 -4.62 -0.64 -5.77
N ALA A 180 -5.82 -0.55 -5.19
CA ALA A 180 -6.04 -0.81 -3.77
C ALA A 180 -5.84 -2.28 -3.39
N SER A 181 -6.07 -3.23 -4.31
CA SER A 181 -5.82 -4.65 -4.04
C SER A 181 -4.32 -4.93 -4.00
N ALA A 182 -3.54 -4.36 -4.92
CA ALA A 182 -2.10 -4.48 -4.95
C ALA A 182 -1.46 -3.86 -3.70
N SER A 183 -1.86 -2.63 -3.33
CA SER A 183 -1.34 -1.95 -2.14
C SER A 183 -1.61 -2.75 -0.86
N ARG A 184 -2.83 -3.29 -0.68
CA ARG A 184 -3.17 -4.11 0.50
C ARG A 184 -2.41 -5.42 0.55
N LEU A 185 -2.25 -6.08 -0.60
CA LEU A 185 -1.47 -7.32 -0.68
C LEU A 185 0.01 -7.08 -0.39
N ALA A 186 0.56 -5.96 -0.85
CA ALA A 186 1.92 -5.54 -0.53
C ALA A 186 2.09 -5.29 0.97
N GLU A 187 1.17 -4.55 1.59
CA GLU A 187 1.15 -4.34 3.04
C GLU A 187 1.08 -5.65 3.83
N GLU A 188 0.20 -6.57 3.44
CA GLU A 188 0.08 -7.90 4.07
C GLU A 188 1.41 -8.68 4.01
N LYS A 189 2.13 -8.55 2.90
CA LYS A 189 3.43 -9.19 2.67
C LYS A 189 4.62 -8.40 3.21
N GLY A 190 4.38 -7.22 3.79
CA GLY A 190 5.37 -6.34 4.41
C GLY A 190 6.14 -5.43 3.44
N TYR A 191 5.72 -5.32 2.17
CA TYR A 191 6.37 -4.46 1.18
C TYR A 191 5.93 -3.00 1.35
N VAL A 192 6.89 -2.08 1.33
CA VAL A 192 6.64 -0.65 1.49
C VAL A 192 6.42 0.04 0.15
N ALA A 193 7.20 -0.29 -0.88
CA ALA A 193 7.12 0.31 -2.20
C ALA A 193 6.63 -0.69 -3.26
N ALA A 194 5.90 -0.20 -4.26
CA ALA A 194 5.41 -1.00 -5.38
C ALA A 194 6.55 -1.62 -6.19
N ALA A 195 7.63 -0.87 -6.42
CA ALA A 195 8.80 -1.38 -7.13
C ALA A 195 9.41 -2.63 -6.46
N ASP A 196 9.54 -2.61 -5.13
CA ASP A 196 10.04 -3.76 -4.37
C ASP A 196 9.04 -4.93 -4.38
N PHE A 197 7.76 -4.62 -4.26
CA PHE A 197 6.70 -5.63 -4.34
C PHE A 197 6.72 -6.35 -5.70
N ASP A 198 6.77 -5.59 -6.80
CA ASP A 198 6.78 -6.13 -8.15
C ASP A 198 8.05 -6.94 -8.41
N ALA A 199 9.21 -6.41 -8.02
CA ALA A 199 10.49 -7.11 -8.17
C ALA A 199 10.57 -8.39 -7.32
N GLY A 200 10.16 -8.33 -6.05
CA GLY A 200 10.13 -9.46 -5.15
C GLY A 200 9.17 -10.55 -5.61
N MET A 201 7.95 -10.17 -6.04
CA MET A 201 6.97 -11.11 -6.58
C MET A 201 7.46 -11.76 -7.89
N ALA A 202 8.08 -10.99 -8.79
CA ALA A 202 8.70 -11.53 -10.01
C ALA A 202 9.85 -12.50 -9.72
N GLY A 203 10.62 -12.25 -8.65
CA GLY A 203 11.66 -13.14 -8.15
C GLY A 203 11.14 -14.37 -7.39
N GLY A 204 9.83 -14.48 -7.15
CA GLY A 204 9.20 -15.57 -6.42
C GLY A 204 9.21 -15.40 -4.89
N PHE A 205 9.59 -14.24 -4.38
CA PHE A 205 9.63 -13.95 -2.95
C PHE A 205 8.22 -13.68 -2.41
N VAL A 206 7.89 -14.33 -1.31
CA VAL A 206 6.54 -14.23 -0.71
C VAL A 206 6.48 -13.12 0.34
N SER A 207 7.59 -12.80 0.99
CA SER A 207 7.71 -11.80 2.06
C SER A 207 8.71 -10.72 1.67
N ALA A 208 8.45 -9.48 2.11
CA ALA A 208 9.39 -8.38 1.90
C ALA A 208 10.70 -8.56 2.67
N ALA A 209 10.65 -9.19 3.85
CA ALA A 209 11.84 -9.45 4.65
C ALA A 209 12.86 -10.33 3.91
N ASP A 210 12.40 -11.43 3.29
CA ASP A 210 13.27 -12.29 2.47
C ASP A 210 13.78 -11.55 1.23
N TRP A 211 12.91 -10.80 0.53
CA TRP A 211 13.31 -10.03 -0.65
C TRP A 211 14.38 -9.00 -0.33
N MET A 212 14.17 -8.18 0.72
CA MET A 212 15.11 -7.13 1.09
C MET A 212 16.47 -7.70 1.51
N ALA A 213 16.48 -8.81 2.26
CA ALA A 213 17.72 -9.48 2.63
C ALA A 213 18.45 -10.12 1.43
N ALA A 214 17.70 -10.64 0.44
CA ALA A 214 18.28 -11.16 -0.79
C ALA A 214 18.82 -10.04 -1.68
N ALA A 215 18.09 -8.93 -1.79
CA ALA A 215 18.43 -7.79 -2.63
C ALA A 215 19.71 -7.07 -2.18
N THR A 216 20.02 -7.01 -0.88
CA THR A 216 21.30 -6.47 -0.39
C THR A 216 22.51 -7.29 -0.82
N LEU A 217 22.27 -8.58 -1.11
CA LEU A 217 23.24 -9.52 -1.65
C LEU A 217 23.02 -9.74 -3.15
N GLY A 218 22.34 -8.82 -3.85
CA GLY A 218 22.09 -8.87 -5.29
C GLY A 218 21.40 -10.15 -5.80
N ILE A 219 20.74 -10.92 -4.93
CA ILE A 219 20.04 -12.15 -5.27
C ILE A 219 18.62 -11.79 -5.71
N ALA A 220 18.34 -11.97 -7.01
CA ALA A 220 17.04 -11.60 -7.60
C ALA A 220 16.02 -12.74 -7.60
N ARG A 221 16.43 -13.99 -7.37
CA ARG A 221 15.56 -15.18 -7.44
C ARG A 221 15.50 -15.90 -6.11
N ARG A 222 14.29 -16.32 -5.73
CA ARG A 222 14.07 -17.07 -4.49
C ARG A 222 14.84 -18.40 -4.43
N ALA A 223 14.97 -19.11 -5.54
CA ALA A 223 15.71 -20.39 -5.58
C ALA A 223 17.19 -20.20 -5.18
N GLU A 224 17.82 -19.14 -5.68
CA GLU A 224 19.20 -18.78 -5.33
C GLU A 224 19.29 -18.32 -3.87
N TRP A 225 18.29 -17.60 -3.37
CA TRP A 225 18.21 -17.22 -1.95
C TRP A 225 18.12 -18.44 -1.03
N GLU A 226 17.39 -19.48 -1.43
CA GLU A 226 17.29 -20.73 -0.68
C GLU A 226 18.63 -21.47 -0.67
N GLN A 227 19.33 -21.55 -1.81
CA GLN A 227 20.69 -22.10 -1.89
C GLN A 227 21.69 -21.35 -1.00
N TYR A 228 21.68 -20.01 -1.02
CA TYR A 228 22.52 -19.19 -0.15
C TYR A 228 22.26 -19.52 1.32
N LYS A 229 20.99 -19.51 1.75
CA LYS A 229 20.63 -19.84 3.14
C LYS A 229 21.05 -21.25 3.55
N GLU A 230 20.95 -22.23 2.66
CA GLU A 230 21.40 -23.60 2.94
C GLU A 230 22.89 -23.66 3.23
N LEU A 231 23.72 -22.93 2.48
CA LEU A 231 25.15 -22.85 2.74
C LEU A 231 25.47 -22.05 4.01
N GLU A 232 24.68 -21.04 4.35
CA GLU A 232 24.84 -20.26 5.59
C GLU A 232 24.48 -21.05 6.87
N LEU A 233 23.88 -22.24 6.76
CA LEU A 233 23.68 -23.14 7.91
C LEU A 233 24.98 -23.84 8.35
N LEU A 234 25.99 -23.87 7.49
CA LEU A 234 27.30 -24.44 7.78
C LEU A 234 28.22 -23.38 8.39
N ASP A 235 29.40 -23.81 8.87
CA ASP A 235 30.36 -22.93 9.54
C ASP A 235 30.69 -21.70 8.67
N ASN A 236 30.39 -20.51 9.21
CA ASN A 236 30.52 -19.24 8.50
C ASN A 236 31.97 -18.84 8.21
N ALA A 237 32.95 -19.47 8.89
CA ALA A 237 34.37 -19.26 8.62
C ALA A 237 34.85 -19.92 7.31
N LEU A 238 34.07 -20.86 6.75
CA LEU A 238 34.40 -21.56 5.51
C LEU A 238 33.97 -20.75 4.28
N ALA A 239 34.74 -20.87 3.20
CA ALA A 239 34.32 -20.41 1.88
C ALA A 239 33.13 -21.22 1.35
N HIS A 240 32.35 -20.65 0.43
CA HIS A 240 31.13 -21.29 -0.06
C HIS A 240 31.42 -22.61 -0.80
N ASP A 241 32.50 -22.69 -1.57
CA ASP A 241 32.91 -23.92 -2.25
C ASP A 241 33.31 -25.05 -1.28
N GLN A 242 33.96 -24.72 -0.16
CA GLN A 242 34.23 -25.65 0.93
C GLN A 242 32.94 -26.19 1.56
N ARG A 243 31.94 -25.32 1.75
CA ARG A 243 30.63 -25.71 2.27
C ARG A 243 29.89 -26.63 1.28
N VAL A 244 29.93 -26.34 -0.02
CA VAL A 244 29.40 -27.23 -1.06
C VAL A 244 30.08 -28.60 -1.01
N LEU A 245 31.40 -28.66 -0.80
CA LEU A 245 32.11 -29.92 -0.64
C LEU A 245 31.63 -30.69 0.59
N LEU A 246 31.41 -30.04 1.73
CA LEU A 246 30.85 -30.71 2.92
C LEU A 246 29.45 -31.27 2.66
N VAL A 247 28.59 -30.54 1.94
CA VAL A 247 27.27 -31.03 1.50
C VAL A 247 27.44 -32.25 0.61
N LEU A 248 28.36 -32.24 -0.35
CA LEU A 248 28.65 -33.39 -1.20
C LEU A 248 29.11 -34.61 -0.38
N LEU A 249 30.08 -34.42 0.53
CA LEU A 249 30.59 -35.49 1.39
C LEU A 249 29.49 -36.10 2.27
N SER A 250 28.52 -35.29 2.68
CA SER A 250 27.35 -35.75 3.44
C SER A 250 26.45 -36.72 2.64
N LYS A 251 26.42 -36.58 1.31
CA LYS A 251 25.57 -37.38 0.40
C LYS A 251 26.27 -38.65 -0.11
N LEU A 252 27.57 -38.82 0.14
CA LEU A 252 28.31 -39.98 -0.35
C LEU A 252 27.85 -41.28 0.34
N PRO A 253 27.84 -42.43 -0.38
CA PRO A 253 27.49 -43.72 0.21
C PRO A 253 28.47 -44.12 1.32
N GLU A 254 27.97 -44.81 2.34
CA GLU A 254 28.78 -45.26 3.49
C GLU A 254 29.87 -46.27 3.11
N LYS A 255 30.96 -46.25 3.89
CA LYS A 255 32.07 -47.23 3.83
C LYS A 255 32.63 -47.42 2.42
N LYS A 256 32.58 -46.37 1.60
CA LYS A 256 33.17 -46.37 0.26
C LYS A 256 34.44 -45.56 0.27
N LYS A 257 35.46 -46.10 -0.38
CA LYS A 257 36.63 -45.34 -0.80
C LYS A 257 36.28 -44.64 -2.11
N VAL A 258 36.35 -43.32 -2.12
CA VAL A 258 36.15 -42.50 -3.32
C VAL A 258 37.50 -41.89 -3.66
N SER A 259 38.02 -42.17 -4.86
CA SER A 259 39.29 -41.59 -5.30
C SER A 259 39.20 -40.07 -5.39
N LEU A 260 40.30 -39.37 -5.17
CA LEU A 260 40.38 -37.92 -5.26
C LEU A 260 39.90 -37.40 -6.62
N GLY A 261 40.28 -38.08 -7.71
CA GLY A 261 39.82 -37.76 -9.06
C GLY A 261 38.30 -37.84 -9.21
N LYS A 262 37.67 -38.89 -8.66
CA LYS A 262 36.20 -39.01 -8.69
C LYS A 262 35.52 -37.98 -7.80
N LEU A 263 36.11 -37.65 -6.65
CA LEU A 263 35.60 -36.63 -5.74
C LEU A 263 35.58 -35.25 -6.40
N ARG A 264 36.66 -34.90 -7.13
CA ARG A 264 36.75 -33.65 -7.90
C ARG A 264 35.70 -33.58 -8.99
N GLU A 265 35.44 -34.68 -9.70
CA GLU A 265 34.39 -34.75 -10.72
C GLU A 265 33.00 -34.50 -10.12
N LEU A 266 32.69 -35.18 -9.00
CA LEU A 266 31.42 -34.98 -8.29
C LEU A 266 31.29 -33.55 -7.74
N PHE A 267 32.39 -32.98 -7.25
CA PHE A 267 32.43 -31.61 -6.75
C PHE A 267 32.22 -30.58 -7.86
N ALA A 268 32.85 -30.76 -9.02
CA ALA A 268 32.62 -29.90 -10.17
C ALA A 268 31.14 -29.93 -10.61
N GLY A 269 30.52 -31.12 -10.58
CA GLY A 269 29.07 -31.26 -10.81
C GLY A 269 28.23 -30.50 -9.79
N ALA A 270 28.56 -30.58 -8.51
CA ALA A 270 27.86 -29.84 -7.45
C ALA A 270 28.04 -28.32 -7.57
N LEU A 271 29.23 -27.84 -7.93
CA LEU A 271 29.49 -26.42 -8.18
C LEU A 271 28.75 -25.87 -9.41
N ALA A 272 28.42 -26.71 -10.38
CA ALA A 272 27.67 -26.29 -11.57
C ALA A 272 26.26 -25.79 -11.22
N GLU A 273 25.66 -26.27 -10.12
CA GLU A 273 24.35 -25.80 -9.64
C GLU A 273 24.36 -24.34 -9.19
N TYR A 274 25.54 -23.83 -8.83
CA TYR A 274 25.78 -22.45 -8.39
C TYR A 274 26.36 -21.59 -9.51
N ARG A 275 26.39 -22.05 -10.75
CA ARG A 275 26.88 -21.26 -11.88
C ARG A 275 25.69 -20.88 -12.74
N HIS A 276 25.52 -19.58 -12.97
CA HIS A 276 24.36 -19.05 -13.69
C HIS A 276 24.81 -18.05 -14.76
N GLY A 277 24.11 -18.04 -15.90
CA GLY A 277 24.39 -17.15 -17.04
C GLY A 277 25.35 -17.75 -18.09
N ASP A 278 25.53 -17.03 -19.19
CA ASP A 278 26.25 -17.50 -20.39
C ASP A 278 27.75 -17.75 -20.16
N GLU A 279 28.34 -17.14 -19.13
CA GLU A 279 29.77 -17.26 -18.80
C GLU A 279 30.06 -18.34 -17.74
N GLY A 280 29.02 -18.93 -17.11
CA GLY A 280 29.20 -19.95 -16.08
C GLY A 280 29.96 -19.48 -14.83
N ALA A 281 29.93 -18.17 -14.55
CA ALA A 281 30.49 -17.58 -13.36
C ALA A 281 29.60 -17.88 -12.12
N PRO A 282 30.21 -18.04 -10.93
CA PRO A 282 29.44 -18.13 -9.70
C PRO A 282 28.84 -16.76 -9.34
N PRO A 283 27.74 -16.72 -8.55
CA PRO A 283 27.17 -15.50 -8.01
C PRO A 283 28.21 -14.68 -7.25
N HIS A 284 28.04 -13.36 -7.23
CA HIS A 284 28.96 -12.45 -6.57
C HIS A 284 29.06 -12.65 -5.04
N TRP A 285 28.04 -13.26 -4.41
CA TRP A 285 28.08 -13.63 -2.99
C TRP A 285 28.90 -14.91 -2.73
N PHE A 286 29.17 -15.71 -3.76
CA PHE A 286 29.84 -16.99 -3.63
C PHE A 286 31.36 -16.81 -3.55
N THR A 287 31.98 -17.45 -2.56
CA THR A 287 33.42 -17.37 -2.30
C THR A 287 34.10 -18.71 -2.56
N SER A 288 35.28 -18.66 -3.18
CA SER A 288 36.08 -19.84 -3.51
C SER A 288 37.39 -19.87 -2.74
N ALA A 289 37.77 -21.05 -2.24
CA ALA A 289 39.05 -21.33 -1.59
C ALA A 289 39.70 -22.63 -2.08
N LEU A 290 39.03 -23.42 -2.93
CA LEU A 290 39.44 -24.73 -3.42
C LEU A 290 39.88 -24.72 -4.89
N ASP A 291 40.16 -23.55 -5.45
CA ASP A 291 40.51 -23.37 -6.87
C ASP A 291 41.91 -23.90 -7.24
N SER A 292 42.79 -24.10 -6.25
CA SER A 292 44.14 -24.62 -6.48
C SER A 292 44.20 -26.15 -6.37
N ALA A 293 45.18 -26.75 -7.06
CA ALA A 293 45.40 -28.19 -7.02
C ALA A 293 45.67 -28.70 -5.59
N GLU A 294 46.31 -27.89 -4.74
CA GLU A 294 46.70 -28.26 -3.37
C GLU A 294 45.62 -27.96 -2.32
N ALA A 295 44.77 -26.95 -2.54
CA ALA A 295 43.75 -26.55 -1.56
C ALA A 295 42.70 -27.64 -1.31
N PHE A 296 42.29 -28.35 -2.37
CA PHE A 296 41.28 -29.40 -2.28
C PHE A 296 41.69 -30.57 -1.35
N PRO A 297 42.84 -31.26 -1.55
CA PRO A 297 43.29 -32.30 -0.63
C PRO A 297 43.64 -31.74 0.76
N ALA A 298 44.20 -30.52 0.86
CA ALA A 298 44.48 -29.90 2.15
C ALA A 298 43.20 -29.66 2.97
N PHE A 299 42.10 -29.25 2.32
CA PHE A 299 40.82 -29.07 2.98
C PHE A 299 40.23 -30.40 3.50
N LEU A 300 40.34 -31.48 2.71
CA LEU A 300 39.86 -32.81 3.14
C LEU A 300 40.56 -33.36 4.40
N GLN A 301 41.75 -32.85 4.73
CA GLN A 301 42.48 -33.21 5.95
C GLN A 301 42.03 -32.41 7.19
N GLN A 302 41.26 -31.33 6.99
CA GLN A 302 40.82 -30.48 8.09
C GLN A 302 39.84 -31.20 9.01
N GLN A 303 39.78 -30.74 10.27
CA GLN A 303 38.94 -31.34 11.30
C GLN A 303 37.45 -31.33 10.93
N VAL A 304 37.00 -30.31 10.19
CA VAL A 304 35.61 -30.18 9.75
C VAL A 304 35.17 -31.32 8.81
N CYS A 305 36.09 -31.91 8.05
CA CYS A 305 35.79 -33.03 7.15
C CYS A 305 35.74 -34.38 7.87
N ARG A 306 36.32 -34.49 9.08
CA ARG A 306 36.44 -35.78 9.80
C ARG A 306 35.11 -36.40 10.19
N SER A 307 34.08 -35.58 10.39
CA SER A 307 32.72 -36.07 10.63
C SER A 307 32.15 -36.83 9.43
N TYR A 308 32.63 -36.54 8.22
CA TYR A 308 32.15 -37.16 6.99
C TYR A 308 33.01 -38.34 6.52
N GLY A 309 34.28 -38.40 6.91
CA GLY A 309 35.23 -39.44 6.52
C GLY A 309 36.68 -39.03 6.78
N VAL A 310 37.62 -39.85 6.31
CA VAL A 310 39.07 -39.61 6.44
C VAL A 310 39.71 -39.62 5.06
N TYR A 311 40.53 -38.62 4.78
CA TYR A 311 41.34 -38.56 3.57
C TYR A 311 42.69 -39.25 3.79
N ASP A 312 43.03 -40.19 2.91
CA ASP A 312 44.33 -40.85 2.82
C ASP A 312 45.15 -40.16 1.70
N GLY A 313 46.21 -39.46 2.10
CA GLY A 313 47.08 -38.73 1.18
C GLY A 313 47.98 -39.62 0.34
N ASP A 314 48.35 -40.81 0.84
CA ASP A 314 49.24 -41.74 0.13
C ASP A 314 48.46 -42.53 -0.93
N GLY A 315 47.21 -42.90 -0.62
CA GLY A 315 46.32 -43.60 -1.54
C GLY A 315 45.45 -42.70 -2.42
N GLU A 316 45.47 -41.38 -2.19
CA GLU A 316 44.61 -40.38 -2.83
C GLU A 316 43.12 -40.75 -2.84
N TYR A 317 42.58 -41.21 -1.72
CA TYR A 317 41.15 -41.51 -1.58
C TYR A 317 40.56 -40.95 -0.28
N PHE A 318 39.27 -40.65 -0.33
CA PHE A 318 38.45 -40.31 0.83
C PHE A 318 37.63 -41.52 1.24
N GLU A 319 37.81 -42.01 2.47
CA GLU A 319 37.02 -43.09 3.03
C GLU A 319 35.87 -42.53 3.86
N THR A 320 34.63 -42.78 3.42
CA THR A 320 33.44 -42.22 4.07
C THR A 320 33.19 -42.84 5.44
N ALA A 321 32.93 -42.00 6.44
CA ALA A 321 32.52 -42.42 7.78
C ALA A 321 31.14 -43.10 7.74
N ARG A 322 30.83 -43.89 8.78
CA ARG A 322 29.47 -44.40 8.99
C ARG A 322 28.53 -43.22 9.29
N LEU A 323 27.34 -43.18 8.68
CA LEU A 323 26.36 -42.10 8.91
C LEU A 323 26.02 -41.96 10.40
N GLN A 324 26.01 -43.07 11.13
CA GLN A 324 25.76 -43.17 12.58
C GLN A 324 26.70 -42.30 13.44
N GLY A 325 27.90 -41.97 12.94
CA GLY A 325 28.85 -41.09 13.61
C GLY A 325 28.68 -39.60 13.29
N ARG A 326 27.71 -39.24 12.44
CA ARG A 326 27.48 -37.86 11.99
C ARG A 326 26.48 -37.15 12.90
N ARG A 327 26.66 -35.84 13.04
CA ARG A 327 25.64 -34.94 13.61
C ARG A 327 24.53 -34.71 12.59
N VAL A 328 23.28 -34.81 13.01
CA VAL A 328 22.09 -34.49 12.22
C VAL A 328 21.51 -33.17 12.71
N LEU A 329 21.38 -32.19 11.83
CA LEU A 329 20.62 -30.97 12.08
C LEU A 329 19.22 -31.11 11.47
N ILE A 330 18.19 -30.80 12.23
CA ILE A 330 16.80 -30.83 11.80
C ILE A 330 16.24 -29.41 11.88
N ASP A 331 15.71 -28.90 10.76
CA ASP A 331 14.81 -27.75 10.78
C ASP A 331 13.49 -28.17 11.44
N GLY A 332 13.37 -27.83 12.72
CA GLY A 332 12.23 -28.17 13.55
C GLY A 332 10.94 -27.48 13.10
N SER A 333 11.04 -26.30 12.50
CA SER A 333 9.88 -25.60 11.96
C SER A 333 9.33 -26.33 10.75
N ASN A 334 10.16 -26.84 9.85
CA ASN A 334 9.68 -27.60 8.68
C ASN A 334 9.21 -29.02 9.05
N ALA A 335 10.01 -29.72 9.86
CA ALA A 335 9.69 -31.09 10.29
C ALA A 335 8.41 -31.17 11.14
N ALA A 336 8.09 -30.14 11.94
CA ALA A 336 6.84 -30.09 12.70
C ALA A 336 5.58 -30.05 11.81
N TYR A 337 5.68 -29.51 10.59
CA TYR A 337 4.60 -29.45 9.60
C TYR A 337 4.60 -30.67 8.66
N ASN A 338 5.39 -31.72 8.96
CA ASN A 338 5.53 -32.93 8.14
C ASN A 338 5.93 -32.62 6.69
N SER A 339 6.78 -31.61 6.50
CA SER A 339 7.22 -31.13 5.18
C SER A 339 6.07 -30.69 4.26
N GLY A 340 4.88 -30.40 4.81
CA GLY A 340 3.73 -29.92 4.07
C GLY A 340 3.76 -28.41 3.92
N GLY A 341 3.83 -27.90 2.70
CA GLY A 341 3.83 -26.46 2.39
C GLY A 341 2.51 -25.71 2.68
N ASN A 342 1.55 -26.34 3.36
CA ASN A 342 0.24 -25.76 3.61
C ASN A 342 0.26 -24.93 4.91
N ARG A 343 0.22 -23.60 4.78
CA ARG A 343 0.24 -22.64 5.90
C ARG A 343 -0.93 -22.80 6.88
N ALA A 344 -2.00 -23.52 6.51
CA ALA A 344 -3.13 -23.83 7.38
C ALA A 344 -2.92 -25.09 8.25
N ALA A 345 -1.90 -25.91 7.98
CA ALA A 345 -1.61 -27.10 8.77
C ALA A 345 -1.08 -26.71 10.16
N ARG A 346 -1.51 -27.42 11.21
CA ARG A 346 -0.97 -27.20 12.56
C ARG A 346 0.37 -27.93 12.72
N PRO A 347 1.40 -27.30 13.32
CA PRO A 347 2.63 -28.00 13.68
C PRO A 347 2.38 -28.97 14.84
N PHE A 348 2.95 -30.17 14.75
CA PHE A 348 2.83 -31.17 15.82
C PHE A 348 4.19 -31.61 16.33
N ALA A 349 4.36 -31.58 17.65
CA ALA A 349 5.59 -32.06 18.30
C ALA A 349 5.84 -33.55 18.03
N ARG A 350 4.78 -34.34 17.85
CA ARG A 350 4.86 -35.78 17.52
C ARG A 350 5.62 -36.07 16.22
N ASN A 351 5.61 -35.14 15.26
CA ASN A 351 6.32 -35.33 13.99
C ASN A 351 7.83 -35.24 14.20
N LEU A 352 8.26 -34.29 15.05
CA LEU A 352 9.65 -34.17 15.48
C LEU A 352 10.09 -35.40 16.29
N GLN A 353 9.25 -35.86 17.23
CA GLN A 353 9.55 -37.07 18.01
C GLN A 353 9.74 -38.29 17.11
N ARG A 354 8.82 -38.53 16.16
CA ARG A 354 8.93 -39.64 15.21
C ARG A 354 10.21 -39.59 14.38
N LEU A 355 10.54 -38.41 13.84
CA LEU A 355 11.77 -38.23 13.07
C LEU A 355 13.02 -38.51 13.91
N VAL A 356 13.06 -38.03 15.15
CA VAL A 356 14.17 -38.30 16.08
C VAL A 356 14.26 -39.79 16.44
N GLU A 357 13.12 -40.44 16.72
CA GLU A 357 13.06 -41.87 17.03
C GLU A 357 13.53 -42.71 15.85
N GLU A 358 13.12 -42.36 14.63
CA GLU A 358 13.52 -43.03 13.40
C GLU A 358 15.04 -42.89 13.18
N LEU A 359 15.57 -41.66 13.29
CA LEU A 359 17.02 -41.40 13.21
C LEU A 359 17.81 -42.17 14.29
N ARG A 360 17.31 -42.22 15.53
CA ARG A 360 17.92 -43.02 16.59
C ARG A 360 17.89 -44.52 16.30
N SER A 361 16.79 -45.03 15.74
CA SER A 361 16.66 -46.46 15.41
C SER A 361 17.61 -46.89 14.29
N ILE A 362 17.99 -45.95 13.40
CA ILE A 362 18.98 -46.15 12.33
C ILE A 362 20.42 -45.95 12.86
N GLY A 363 20.56 -45.48 14.11
CA GLY A 363 21.84 -45.40 14.84
C GLY A 363 22.48 -44.01 14.90
N PHE A 364 21.73 -42.94 14.64
CA PHE A 364 22.22 -41.57 14.89
C PHE A 364 22.13 -41.22 16.38
N HIS A 365 23.20 -40.64 16.92
CA HIS A 365 23.30 -40.29 18.35
C HIS A 365 23.42 -38.79 18.61
N ASP A 366 23.98 -38.01 17.67
CA ASP A 366 24.11 -36.56 17.77
C ASP A 366 23.06 -35.88 16.87
N ILE A 367 21.90 -35.53 17.44
CA ILE A 367 20.76 -34.95 16.72
C ILE A 367 20.42 -33.59 17.35
N VAL A 368 20.47 -32.53 16.55
CA VAL A 368 20.18 -31.15 16.95
C VAL A 368 18.95 -30.66 16.19
N ILE A 369 17.95 -30.17 16.92
CA ILE A 369 16.75 -29.55 16.32
C ILE A 369 16.86 -28.04 16.50
N ILE A 370 16.76 -27.31 15.41
CA ILE A 370 16.68 -25.84 15.41
C ILE A 370 15.25 -25.46 15.05
N ALA A 371 14.58 -24.75 15.95
CA ALA A 371 13.22 -24.29 15.75
C ALA A 371 13.11 -22.82 16.13
N ASP A 372 12.24 -22.09 15.43
CA ASP A 372 11.89 -20.73 15.81
C ASP A 372 11.26 -20.73 17.21
N ALA A 373 11.62 -19.74 18.04
CA ALA A 373 11.03 -19.53 19.36
C ALA A 373 9.49 -19.45 19.29
N SER A 374 8.96 -18.91 18.20
CA SER A 374 7.51 -18.82 17.96
C SER A 374 6.83 -20.20 17.80
N LEU A 375 7.58 -21.23 17.38
CA LEU A 375 7.06 -22.59 17.19
C LEU A 375 6.60 -23.18 18.54
N ARG A 376 7.33 -22.92 19.63
CA ARG A 376 6.97 -23.42 20.97
C ARG A 376 5.56 -23.02 21.42
N HIS A 377 5.08 -21.86 20.97
CA HIS A 377 3.75 -21.34 21.31
C HIS A 377 2.64 -21.84 20.38
N ARG A 378 3.01 -22.48 19.26
CA ARG A 378 2.09 -22.96 18.21
C ARG A 378 1.96 -24.48 18.15
N LEU A 379 2.87 -25.21 18.79
CA LEU A 379 2.83 -26.67 18.87
C LEU A 379 1.55 -27.13 19.57
N ALA A 380 0.82 -28.03 18.90
CA ALA A 380 -0.33 -28.74 19.46
C ALA A 380 0.07 -30.03 20.17
#